data_AF-A0A7I9WPE5-F1
#
_entry.id   AF-A0A7I9WPE5-F1
#
_cell.length_a   1.000
_cell.length_b   1.000
_cell.length_c   1.000
_cell.angle_alpha   90.00
_cell.angle_beta   90.00
_cell.angle_gamma   90.00
#
_symmetry.space_group_name_H-M   'P 1'
#
loop_
_entity.id
_entity.type
_entity.pdbx_description
1 polymer ?
#
loop_
_entity_poly.entity_id
_entity_poly.type
_entity_poly.pdbx_seq_one_letter_code
_entity_poly.pdbx_strand_id
1 'polypeptide(L)' 'MLGPRLRECARIVAGIEGRSAQQVFGFPDDLKLRSCMTLFALSTEDAADFTAVLDRFYGGEQDPATVGAALP' A
#
# COMPACT_ATOMS: atom_id res chain seq x y z
N MET A 1 0.37 17.95 -9.32
CA MET A 1 0.96 17.53 -8.03
C MET A 1 0.73 16.04 -7.83
N LEU A 2 1.69 15.30 -7.25
CA LEU A 2 1.65 13.83 -7.15
C LEU A 2 1.26 13.30 -5.75
N GLY A 3 1.82 13.86 -4.67
CA GLY A 3 1.56 13.38 -3.30
C GLY A 3 0.08 13.31 -2.91
N PRO A 4 -0.72 14.39 -3.09
CA PRO A 4 -2.14 14.37 -2.76
C PRO A 4 -2.94 13.32 -3.55
N ARG A 5 -2.63 13.13 -4.84
CA ARG A 5 -3.28 12.13 -5.69
C ARG A 5 -3.01 10.71 -5.20
N LEU A 6 -1.77 10.45 -4.78
CA LEU A 6 -1.41 9.14 -4.25
C LEU A 6 -2.18 8.80 -2.97
N ARG A 7 -2.31 9.77 -2.05
CA ARG A 7 -3.11 9.62 -0.82
C ARG A 7 -4.58 9.40 -1.11
N GLU A 8 -5.14 10.14 -2.07
CA GLU A 8 -6.51 9.95 -2.53
C GLU A 8 -6.73 8.53 -3.07
N CYS A 9 -5.83 8.05 -3.94
CA CYS A 9 -5.87 6.68 -4.43
C CYS A 9 -5.78 5.66 -3.28
N ALA A 10 -4.87 5.85 -2.32
CA ALA A 10 -4.72 4.94 -1.19
C ALA A 10 -6.03 4.84 -0.36
N ARG A 11 -6.71 5.96 -0.09
CA ARG A 11 -8.02 5.97 0.58
C ARG A 11 -9.10 5.25 -0.22
N ILE A 12 -9.18 5.48 -1.53
CA ILE A 12 -10.15 4.80 -2.41
C ILE A 12 -9.92 3.29 -2.36
N VAL A 13 -8.66 2.86 -2.46
CA VAL A 13 -8.29 1.45 -2.45
C VAL A 13 -8.59 0.80 -1.11
N ALA A 14 -8.22 1.43 0.01
CA ALA A 14 -8.52 0.94 1.36
C ALA A 14 -10.03 0.77 1.61
N GLY A 15 -10.86 1.59 0.96
CA GLY A 15 -12.33 1.53 1.06
C GLY A 15 -12.99 0.41 0.23
N ILE A 16 -12.24 -0.39 -0.54
CA ILE A 16 -12.84 -1.48 -1.31
C ILE A 16 -13.20 -2.65 -0.38
N GLU A 17 -14.46 -3.04 -0.38
CA GLU A 17 -14.99 -4.14 0.41
C GLU A 17 -15.22 -5.41 -0.42
N GLY A 18 -15.23 -6.58 0.24
CA GLY A 18 -15.63 -7.86 -0.37
C GLY A 18 -14.72 -8.41 -1.47
N ARG A 19 -13.56 -7.79 -1.72
CA ARG A 19 -12.57 -8.25 -2.70
C ARG A 19 -11.16 -8.29 -2.10
N SER A 20 -10.33 -9.21 -2.57
CA SER A 20 -8.88 -9.25 -2.27
C SER A 20 -8.10 -8.31 -3.21
N ALA A 21 -6.85 -7.98 -2.87
CA ALA A 21 -6.00 -7.17 -3.74
C ALA A 21 -5.80 -7.82 -5.11
N GLN A 22 -5.60 -9.14 -5.16
CA GLN A 22 -5.47 -9.88 -6.41
C GLN A 22 -6.74 -9.81 -7.28
N GLN A 23 -7.94 -9.73 -6.69
CA GLN A 23 -9.19 -9.56 -7.46
C GLN A 23 -9.38 -8.15 -8.00
N VAL A 24 -8.78 -7.14 -7.35
CA VAL A 24 -8.87 -5.73 -7.77
C VAL A 24 -7.79 -5.39 -8.80
N PHE A 25 -6.56 -5.80 -8.53
CA PHE A 25 -5.37 -5.41 -9.30
C PHE A 25 -4.82 -6.52 -10.20
N GLY A 26 -5.12 -7.78 -9.90
CA GLY A 26 -4.51 -8.91 -10.59
C GLY A 26 -3.05 -9.13 -10.19
N PHE A 27 -2.52 -10.29 -10.57
CA PHE A 27 -1.09 -10.57 -10.46
C PHE A 27 -0.35 -9.99 -11.69
N PRO A 28 0.82 -9.35 -11.53
CA PRO A 28 1.58 -9.13 -10.30
C PRO A 28 1.36 -7.75 -9.64
N ASP A 29 0.32 -7.02 -10.05
CA ASP A 29 0.11 -5.64 -9.60
C ASP A 29 -0.38 -5.57 -8.14
N ASP A 30 -0.98 -6.64 -7.63
CA ASP A 30 -1.22 -6.84 -6.20
C ASP A 30 0.09 -6.84 -5.39
N LEU A 31 1.18 -7.41 -5.89
CA LEU A 31 2.49 -7.34 -5.21
C LEU A 31 3.04 -5.92 -5.25
N LYS A 32 2.93 -5.24 -6.40
CA LYS A 32 3.39 -3.85 -6.55
C LYS A 32 2.63 -2.89 -5.63
N LEU A 33 1.34 -3.12 -5.41
CA LEU A 33 0.56 -2.36 -4.43
C LEU A 33 1.18 -2.50 -3.04
N ARG A 34 1.48 -3.73 -2.58
CA ARG A 34 2.10 -3.97 -1.27
C ARG A 34 3.46 -3.27 -1.15
N SER A 35 4.33 -3.43 -2.15
CA SER A 35 5.65 -2.78 -2.17
C SER A 35 5.53 -1.25 -2.15
N CYS A 36 4.62 -0.68 -2.96
CA CYS A 36 4.39 0.76 -3.01
C CYS A 36 3.88 1.31 -1.67
N MET A 37 2.84 0.70 -1.08
CA MET A 37 2.30 1.14 0.20
C MET A 37 3.33 1.00 1.33
N THR A 38 4.16 -0.05 1.29
CA THR A 38 5.28 -0.22 2.22
C THR A 38 6.29 0.91 2.10
N LEU A 39 6.75 1.22 0.88
CA LEU A 39 7.70 2.30 0.63
C LEU A 39 7.17 3.62 1.18
N PHE A 40 5.93 3.98 0.84
CA PHE A 40 5.36 5.26 1.27
C PHE A 40 5.04 5.29 2.78
N ALA A 41 4.67 4.16 3.39
CA ALA A 41 4.51 4.08 4.84
C ALA A 41 5.83 4.31 5.59
N LEU A 42 6.97 3.91 5.01
CA LEU A 42 8.30 4.15 5.58
C LEU A 42 8.87 5.55 5.26
N SER A 43 8.32 6.23 4.26
CA SER A 43 8.88 7.50 3.75
C SER A 43 8.29 8.75 4.41
N THR A 44 7.32 8.62 5.32
CA THR A 44 6.67 9.75 5.98
C THR A 44 6.15 9.39 7.36
N GLU A 45 6.12 10.37 8.28
CA GLU A 45 5.50 10.21 9.60
C GLU A 45 3.97 10.13 9.53
N ASP A 46 3.35 10.79 8.54
CA ASP A 46 1.91 10.74 8.31
C ASP A 46 1.57 9.66 7.27
N ALA A 47 1.67 8.40 7.70
CA ALA A 47 1.55 7.21 6.87
C ALA A 47 0.16 6.56 6.86
N ALA A 48 -0.83 7.14 7.57
CA ALA A 48 -2.11 6.50 7.87
C ALA A 48 -2.87 6.01 6.62
N ASP A 49 -2.84 6.79 5.53
CA ASP A 49 -3.49 6.42 4.27
C ASP A 49 -2.87 5.13 3.66
N PHE A 50 -1.56 4.94 3.80
CA PHE A 50 -0.83 3.81 3.22
C PHE A 50 -0.90 2.57 4.11
N THR A 51 -0.80 2.74 5.44
CA THR A 51 -0.95 1.64 6.39
C THR A 51 -2.35 1.05 6.32
N ALA A 52 -3.39 1.86 6.11
CA ALA A 52 -4.76 1.38 5.93
C ALA A 52 -4.91 0.40 4.75
N VAL A 53 -4.17 0.61 3.65
CA VAL A 53 -4.16 -0.34 2.52
C VAL A 53 -3.48 -1.65 2.90
N LEU A 54 -2.37 -1.58 3.64
CA LEU A 54 -1.66 -2.76 4.16
C LEU A 54 -2.54 -3.57 5.11
N ASP A 55 -3.22 -2.91 6.04
CA ASP A 55 -4.17 -3.53 6.96
C ASP A 55 -5.31 -4.21 6.20
N ARG A 56 -5.90 -3.49 5.23
CA ARG A 56 -7.06 -3.97 4.48
C ARG A 56 -6.80 -5.21 3.65
N PHE A 57 -5.65 -5.28 2.99
CA PHE A 57 -5.38 -6.29 1.95
C PHE A 57 -4.28 -7.28 2.28
N TYR A 58 -3.37 -6.93 3.21
CA TYR A 58 -2.18 -7.72 3.51
C TYR A 58 -2.04 -8.01 5.00
N GLY A 59 -3.09 -7.78 5.80
CA GLY A 59 -3.09 -8.06 7.24
C GLY A 59 -2.12 -7.19 8.04
N GLY A 60 -1.81 -6.00 7.54
CA GLY A 60 -0.84 -5.08 8.13
C GLY A 60 0.62 -5.41 7.76
N GLU A 61 0.85 -6.49 7.02
CA GLU A 61 2.19 -6.95 6.70
C GLU A 61 2.82 -6.15 5.55
N GLN A 62 3.93 -5.50 5.86
CA GLN A 62 4.78 -4.80 4.90
C GLN A 62 5.45 -5.77 3.93
N ASP A 63 5.79 -5.32 2.73
CA ASP A 63 6.57 -6.09 1.76
C ASP A 63 8.03 -6.24 2.22
N PRO A 64 8.51 -7.46 2.55
CA PRO A 64 9.84 -7.64 3.14
C PRO A 64 10.98 -7.18 2.22
N ALA A 65 10.82 -7.35 0.90
CA ALA A 65 11.82 -6.91 -0.07
C ALA A 65 11.96 -5.37 -0.08
N THR A 66 10.83 -4.67 0.01
CA THR A 66 10.83 -3.20 0.12
C THR A 66 11.42 -2.73 1.45
N VAL A 67 11.06 -3.36 2.59
CA VAL A 67 11.64 -3.01 3.89
C VAL A 67 13.17 -3.14 3.87
N GLY A 68 13.69 -4.25 3.33
CA GLY A 68 15.13 -4.48 3.23
C GLY A 68 15.87 -3.50 2.31
N ALA A 69 15.18 -2.89 1.34
CA ALA A 69 15.76 -1.88 0.44
C ALA A 69 15.58 -0.43 0.93
N ALA A 70 14.56 -0.18 1.77
CA ALA A 70 14.22 1.14 2.29
C ALA A 70 14.96 1.51 3.60
N LEU A 71 15.55 0.52 4.28
CA LEU A 71 16.44 0.73 5.41
C LEU A 71 17.89 0.88 4.91
N PRO A 72 18.65 1.88 5.39
CA PRO A 72 20.05 2.07 5.02
C PRO A 72 20.97 0.93 5.48
#